data_AF-A0ABD3MWH7-F1
#
_entry.id   AF-A0ABD3MWH7-F1
#
_cell.length_a   1.000
_cell.length_b   1.000
_cell.length_c   1.000
_cell.angle_alpha   90.00
_cell.angle_beta   90.00
_cell.angle_gamma   90.00
#
_symmetry.space_group_name_H-M   'P 1'
#
loop_
_entity.id
_entity.type
_entity.pdbx_description
1 polymer ?
#
loop_
_entity_poly.entity_id
_entity_poly.type
_entity_poly.pdbx_seq_one_letter_code
_entity_poly.pdbx_strand_id
1 'polypeptide(L)'
;MGSTRGALAGKTSLYVSRLRRAFLLQVHPDRFRSHSDAVRKQQANLVQDRMAEYDFLAYTSSSRVSNVSKFDSIEKVSSYDTYPFWVEKKDGIIAKFAIDLNNTSPHQILERMAEAIDFASPPSSSSESPLSEKLLFPHRPPTHRSNAFKNEVDHFIWMNGWGSHTYSPSSMNRDVLHFLKNMDFDQIKQRKLSRIDATASALVARRAFKFLAIDGTGLGWSSSSLAICLSRLTSLHEEHHSRLQINSFYPFRLLLSSDEFRRKVDLFAGTIRLNPASTALQWLDTLASVSDEDVSMVKIYQHDLMRNISEVENALGLRVVKGHTCDPEEYHRCIEQLGFESNGNSNNGDGKALLSVSKQNVVVIESNLDCRQGKLRKDGSIAIGSGMNLNEIRTTIASLARRSNENISIEVENQKRYLASADQFMYVFGVEKVGKVSSMVTYEQMSECLSVLLNKDEALKSMLRGYLAGQSIGIAGDGHLCHLGDDGSIIIPANCS
;
A
#
# COMPACT_ATOMS: atom_id res chain seq x y z
N MET A 1 -16.32 -9.94 -43.68
CA MET A 1 -17.46 -9.57 -42.81
C MET A 1 -17.30 -10.28 -41.48
N GLY A 2 -17.11 -9.55 -40.38
CA GLY A 2 -16.98 -10.16 -39.04
C GLY A 2 -16.05 -9.37 -38.12
N SER A 3 -16.46 -8.19 -37.65
CA SER A 3 -15.79 -7.53 -36.51
C SER A 3 -16.64 -6.38 -35.93
N THR A 4 -17.92 -6.63 -35.66
CA THR A 4 -18.79 -5.67 -34.94
C THR A 4 -19.40 -6.26 -33.67
N ARG A 5 -19.51 -7.60 -33.57
CA ARG A 5 -20.01 -8.27 -32.35
C ARG A 5 -19.07 -8.19 -31.15
N GLY A 6 -17.74 -8.17 -31.36
CA GLY A 6 -16.76 -8.12 -30.27
C GLY A 6 -16.70 -6.77 -29.54
N ALA A 7 -16.86 -5.66 -30.26
CA ALA A 7 -16.82 -4.31 -29.68
C ALA A 7 -18.08 -3.97 -28.86
N LEU A 8 -19.24 -4.48 -29.28
CA LEU A 8 -20.49 -4.37 -28.50
C LEU A 8 -20.45 -5.26 -27.25
N ALA A 9 -19.94 -6.49 -27.35
CA ALA A 9 -19.79 -7.38 -26.19
C ALA A 9 -18.87 -6.78 -25.10
N GLY A 10 -17.76 -6.12 -25.50
CA GLY A 10 -16.87 -5.43 -24.56
C GLY A 10 -17.51 -4.22 -23.87
N LYS A 11 -18.30 -3.42 -24.59
CA LYS A 11 -19.02 -2.25 -24.03
C LYS A 11 -20.14 -2.65 -23.07
N THR A 12 -20.90 -3.69 -23.42
CA THR A 12 -21.97 -4.22 -22.55
C THR A 12 -21.37 -4.85 -21.29
N SER A 13 -20.24 -5.56 -21.39
CA SER A 13 -19.52 -6.15 -20.24
C SER A 13 -18.97 -5.07 -19.27
N LEU A 14 -18.40 -3.98 -19.79
CA LEU A 14 -17.93 -2.84 -19.00
C LEU A 14 -19.07 -2.11 -18.29
N TYR A 15 -20.20 -1.90 -18.97
CA TYR A 15 -21.38 -1.30 -18.37
C TYR A 15 -21.91 -2.15 -17.20
N VAL A 16 -22.06 -3.46 -17.41
CA VAL A 16 -22.54 -4.40 -16.38
C VAL A 16 -21.60 -4.44 -15.18
N SER A 17 -20.29 -4.44 -15.39
CA SER A 17 -19.30 -4.43 -14.30
C SER A 17 -19.34 -3.13 -13.48
N ARG A 18 -19.52 -1.99 -14.14
CA ARG A 18 -19.65 -0.68 -13.47
C ARG A 18 -20.96 -0.56 -12.70
N LEU A 19 -22.07 -0.97 -13.31
CA LEU A 19 -23.39 -1.02 -12.66
C LEU A 19 -23.34 -1.94 -11.44
N ARG A 20 -22.70 -3.10 -11.56
CA ARG A 20 -22.52 -4.06 -10.45
C ARG A 20 -21.77 -3.45 -9.28
N ARG A 21 -20.63 -2.79 -9.55
CA ARG A 21 -19.84 -2.13 -8.50
C ARG A 21 -20.61 -0.99 -7.83
N ALA A 22 -21.28 -0.16 -8.61
CA ALA A 22 -22.10 0.95 -8.09
C ALA A 22 -23.27 0.43 -7.26
N PHE A 23 -23.95 -0.63 -7.72
CA PHE A 23 -25.06 -1.25 -7.01
C PHE A 23 -24.60 -1.84 -5.67
N LEU A 24 -23.50 -2.60 -5.66
CA LEU A 24 -22.94 -3.20 -4.44
C LEU A 24 -22.54 -2.15 -3.41
N LEU A 25 -21.93 -1.05 -3.84
CA LEU A 25 -21.60 0.05 -2.93
C LEU A 25 -22.84 0.69 -2.33
N GLN A 26 -23.97 0.74 -3.06
CA GLN A 26 -25.21 1.33 -2.59
C GLN A 26 -25.98 0.42 -1.62
N VAL A 27 -25.97 -0.90 -1.85
CA VAL A 27 -26.76 -1.87 -1.07
C VAL A 27 -25.97 -2.58 0.03
N HIS A 28 -24.67 -2.30 0.17
CA HIS A 28 -23.81 -2.98 1.15
C HIS A 28 -24.35 -2.84 2.58
N PRO A 29 -24.42 -3.92 3.38
CA PRO A 29 -24.97 -3.90 4.74
C PRO A 29 -24.29 -2.88 5.67
N ASP A 30 -23.02 -2.54 5.40
CA ASP A 30 -22.29 -1.55 6.20
C ASP A 30 -22.81 -0.11 6.06
N ARG A 31 -23.51 0.24 4.98
CA ARG A 31 -24.16 1.56 4.86
C ARG A 31 -25.39 1.68 5.75
N PHE A 32 -25.97 0.55 6.14
CA PHE A 32 -27.17 0.49 6.98
C PHE A 32 -26.85 0.19 8.45
N ARG A 33 -25.63 0.47 8.93
CA ARG A 33 -25.21 0.21 10.33
C ARG A 33 -26.04 0.95 11.38
N SER A 34 -26.62 2.10 11.03
CA SER A 34 -27.54 2.88 11.85
C SER A 34 -29.00 2.42 11.79
N HIS A 35 -29.31 1.39 10.99
CA HIS A 35 -30.66 0.91 10.73
C HIS A 35 -30.91 -0.48 11.35
N SER A 36 -32.16 -0.94 11.34
CA SER A 36 -32.58 -2.16 12.03
C SER A 36 -31.83 -3.41 11.53
N ASP A 37 -31.61 -4.35 12.44
CA ASP A 37 -30.92 -5.62 12.17
C ASP A 37 -31.58 -6.44 11.06
N ALA A 38 -32.89 -6.29 10.89
CA ALA A 38 -33.64 -6.94 9.80
C ALA A 38 -33.15 -6.48 8.42
N VAL A 39 -32.93 -5.17 8.23
CA VAL A 39 -32.44 -4.60 6.96
C VAL A 39 -31.02 -5.07 6.69
N ARG A 40 -30.16 -5.09 7.72
CA ARG A 40 -28.76 -5.53 7.57
C ARG A 40 -28.64 -7.01 7.21
N LYS A 41 -29.45 -7.87 7.85
CA LYS A 41 -29.50 -9.30 7.54
C LYS A 41 -30.01 -9.56 6.13
N GLN A 42 -31.02 -8.81 5.66
CA GLN A 42 -31.53 -8.98 4.30
C GLN A 42 -30.55 -8.48 3.24
N GLN A 43 -29.81 -7.39 3.49
CA GLN A 43 -28.74 -6.95 2.60
C GLN A 43 -27.55 -7.91 2.59
N ALA A 44 -27.21 -8.49 3.75
CA ALA A 44 -26.20 -9.54 3.85
C ALA A 44 -26.62 -10.79 3.05
N ASN A 45 -27.87 -11.23 3.16
CA ASN A 45 -28.38 -12.37 2.39
C ASN A 45 -28.38 -12.11 0.88
N LEU A 46 -28.74 -10.90 0.44
CA LEU A 46 -28.66 -10.51 -0.98
C LEU A 46 -27.22 -10.59 -1.52
N VAL A 47 -26.24 -10.13 -0.72
CA VAL A 47 -24.82 -10.18 -1.09
C VAL A 47 -24.25 -11.60 -0.99
N GLN A 48 -24.71 -12.41 -0.03
CA GLN A 48 -24.18 -13.73 0.26
C GLN A 48 -24.77 -14.81 -0.67
N ASP A 49 -26.09 -14.85 -0.86
CA ASP A 49 -26.77 -15.93 -1.60
C ASP A 49 -26.58 -15.78 -3.11
N ARG A 50 -26.59 -14.55 -3.63
CA ARG A 50 -26.46 -14.33 -5.09
C ARG A 50 -25.03 -14.39 -5.61
N MET A 51 -24.02 -14.15 -4.76
CA MET A 51 -22.61 -14.21 -5.17
C MET A 51 -22.06 -15.62 -5.32
N ALA A 52 -22.86 -16.64 -4.97
CA ALA A 52 -22.50 -18.05 -5.09
C ALA A 52 -23.13 -18.75 -6.32
N GLU A 53 -24.03 -18.12 -7.07
CA GLU A 53 -24.73 -18.77 -8.19
C GLU A 53 -23.89 -18.90 -9.49
N TYR A 54 -24.13 -19.99 -10.22
CA TYR A 54 -23.29 -20.52 -11.30
C TYR A 54 -23.37 -19.69 -12.60
N ASP A 55 -24.48 -19.01 -12.82
CA ASP A 55 -24.71 -18.05 -13.91
C ASP A 55 -23.78 -16.82 -13.81
N PHE A 56 -23.34 -16.43 -12.60
CA PHE A 56 -22.31 -15.41 -12.39
C PHE A 56 -20.87 -15.90 -12.64
N LEU A 57 -20.59 -17.19 -12.44
CA LEU A 57 -19.27 -17.78 -12.70
C LEU A 57 -19.04 -18.02 -14.20
N ALA A 58 -20.09 -18.41 -14.94
CA ALA A 58 -20.04 -18.75 -16.36
C ALA A 58 -19.65 -17.60 -17.31
N TYR A 59 -19.64 -16.35 -16.86
CA TYR A 59 -19.24 -15.19 -17.67
C TYR A 59 -17.80 -14.70 -17.45
N THR A 60 -17.03 -15.34 -16.57
CA THR A 60 -15.59 -15.07 -16.37
C THR A 60 -14.68 -15.98 -17.18
N SER A 61 -15.21 -17.09 -17.70
CA SER A 61 -14.50 -18.06 -18.51
C SER A 61 -14.95 -17.95 -19.97
N SER A 62 -14.10 -17.40 -20.84
CA SER A 62 -14.19 -17.66 -22.29
C SER A 62 -13.77 -19.10 -22.58
N SER A 63 -14.53 -20.06 -22.07
CA SER A 63 -14.49 -21.45 -22.50
C SER A 63 -15.81 -21.72 -23.20
N ARG A 64 -15.74 -22.00 -24.51
CA ARG A 64 -16.87 -22.60 -25.23
C ARG A 64 -17.28 -23.87 -24.48
N VAL A 65 -18.44 -23.87 -23.84
CA VAL A 65 -19.11 -25.11 -23.43
C VAL A 65 -20.34 -25.26 -24.29
N SER A 66 -20.12 -25.77 -25.50
CA SER A 66 -21.11 -26.62 -26.14
C SER A 66 -21.22 -27.89 -25.32
N ASN A 67 -22.19 -27.95 -24.41
CA ASN A 67 -22.87 -29.17 -23.94
C ASN A 67 -23.96 -28.77 -22.93
N VAL A 68 -25.08 -28.31 -23.49
CA VAL A 68 -26.37 -28.31 -22.80
C VAL A 68 -26.90 -29.74 -22.86
N SER A 69 -26.61 -30.56 -21.85
CA SER A 69 -27.46 -31.68 -21.40
C SER A 69 -26.75 -32.43 -20.28
N LYS A 70 -27.50 -32.71 -19.20
CA LYS A 70 -27.08 -33.34 -17.94
C LYS A 70 -26.46 -32.38 -16.93
N PHE A 71 -27.32 -31.77 -16.12
CA PHE A 71 -27.25 -31.85 -14.67
C PHE A 71 -28.63 -31.45 -14.11
N ASP A 72 -29.58 -32.39 -14.22
CA ASP A 72 -30.68 -32.46 -13.27
C ASP A 72 -30.11 -32.90 -11.92
N SER A 73 -30.74 -32.44 -10.84
CA SER A 73 -30.51 -32.76 -9.42
C SER A 73 -29.32 -32.10 -8.71
N ILE A 74 -29.49 -30.83 -8.34
CA ILE A 74 -29.02 -30.32 -7.05
C ILE A 74 -30.24 -29.73 -6.33
N GLU A 75 -30.46 -30.18 -5.10
CA GLU A 75 -31.62 -29.90 -4.26
C GLU A 75 -31.92 -28.40 -4.15
N LYS A 76 -33.17 -28.04 -4.48
CA LYS A 76 -33.74 -26.72 -4.25
C LYS A 76 -33.79 -26.45 -2.74
N VAL A 77 -32.79 -25.74 -2.21
CA VAL A 77 -32.96 -24.99 -0.96
C VAL A 77 -33.93 -23.86 -1.25
N SER A 78 -34.96 -23.71 -0.42
CA SER A 78 -36.10 -22.80 -0.61
C SER A 78 -35.64 -21.36 -0.87
N SER A 79 -35.59 -21.02 -2.16
CA SER A 79 -35.31 -19.68 -2.67
C SER A 79 -36.50 -18.77 -2.39
N TYR A 80 -36.22 -17.59 -1.84
CA TYR A 80 -37.20 -16.50 -1.85
C TYR A 80 -37.33 -16.03 -3.31
N ASP A 81 -38.49 -16.25 -3.93
CA ASP A 81 -38.75 -15.94 -5.35
C ASP A 81 -38.61 -14.43 -5.69
N THR A 82 -38.57 -13.56 -4.69
CA THR A 82 -38.39 -12.12 -4.86
C THR A 82 -37.51 -11.59 -3.73
N TYR A 83 -36.42 -10.91 -4.09
CA TYR A 83 -35.47 -10.36 -3.11
C TYR A 83 -35.74 -8.88 -2.84
N PRO A 84 -36.24 -8.53 -1.64
CA PRO A 84 -36.35 -7.13 -1.25
C PRO A 84 -34.97 -6.56 -0.89
N PHE A 85 -34.69 -5.34 -1.33
CA PHE A 85 -33.47 -4.62 -0.99
C PHE A 85 -33.75 -3.12 -0.80
N TRP A 86 -32.85 -2.44 -0.09
CA TRP A 86 -32.98 -1.02 0.24
C TRP A 86 -31.85 -0.22 -0.39
N VAL A 87 -32.17 1.00 -0.84
CA VAL A 87 -31.18 1.96 -1.34
C VAL A 87 -31.43 3.29 -0.63
N GLU A 88 -30.36 3.87 -0.07
CA GLU A 88 -30.37 5.22 0.47
C GLU A 88 -30.19 6.23 -0.68
N LYS A 89 -31.22 7.03 -0.96
CA LYS A 89 -31.13 8.09 -1.99
C LYS A 89 -30.26 9.24 -1.49
N LYS A 90 -29.80 10.08 -2.42
CA LYS A 90 -28.96 11.27 -2.13
C LYS A 90 -29.58 12.22 -1.09
N ASP A 91 -30.90 12.18 -0.96
CA ASP A 91 -31.70 13.01 -0.06
C ASP A 91 -31.81 12.40 1.35
N GLY A 92 -31.14 11.27 1.63
CA GLY A 92 -31.19 10.53 2.89
C GLY A 92 -32.44 9.65 3.07
N ILE A 93 -33.38 9.67 2.12
CA ILE A 93 -34.58 8.84 2.14
C ILE A 93 -34.25 7.43 1.66
N ILE A 94 -34.61 6.42 2.47
CA ILE A 94 -34.43 5.02 2.11
C ILE A 94 -35.64 4.52 1.33
N ALA A 95 -35.40 4.08 0.09
CA ALA A 95 -36.41 3.45 -0.74
C ALA A 95 -36.24 1.93 -0.73
N LYS A 96 -37.37 1.21 -0.59
CA LYS A 96 -37.42 -0.25 -0.66
C LYS A 96 -37.75 -0.67 -2.09
N PHE A 97 -36.96 -1.57 -2.63
CA PHE A 97 -37.10 -2.17 -3.95
C PHE A 97 -37.16 -3.69 -3.84
N ALA A 98 -37.56 -4.34 -4.93
CA ALA A 98 -37.62 -5.79 -5.03
C ALA A 98 -37.19 -6.23 -6.44
N ILE A 99 -36.42 -7.31 -6.54
CA ILE A 99 -36.04 -7.94 -7.82
C ILE A 99 -36.59 -9.37 -7.85
N ASP A 100 -37.34 -9.68 -8.90
CA ASP A 100 -37.79 -11.04 -9.24
C ASP A 100 -36.75 -11.70 -10.15
N LEU A 101 -36.30 -12.90 -9.77
CA LEU A 101 -35.18 -13.61 -10.40
C LEU A 101 -35.61 -14.79 -11.29
N ASN A 102 -36.84 -15.31 -11.18
CA ASN A 102 -37.21 -16.56 -11.86
C ASN A 102 -37.83 -16.36 -13.24
N ASN A 103 -38.44 -15.19 -13.51
CA ASN A 103 -39.18 -14.94 -14.77
C ASN A 103 -38.74 -13.65 -15.50
N THR A 104 -37.58 -13.09 -15.15
CA THR A 104 -37.11 -11.80 -15.67
C THR A 104 -35.89 -12.00 -16.56
N SER A 105 -35.90 -11.42 -17.76
CA SER A 105 -34.71 -11.47 -18.63
C SER A 105 -33.52 -10.76 -17.97
N PRO A 106 -32.26 -11.21 -18.17
CA PRO A 106 -31.10 -10.56 -17.56
C PRO A 106 -31.00 -9.06 -17.84
N HIS A 107 -31.49 -8.61 -18.99
CA HIS A 107 -31.56 -7.19 -19.34
C HIS A 107 -32.53 -6.41 -18.44
N GLN A 108 -33.72 -6.95 -18.19
CA GLN A 108 -34.71 -6.35 -17.27
C GLN A 108 -34.20 -6.32 -15.83
N ILE A 109 -33.43 -7.32 -15.40
CA ILE A 109 -32.78 -7.30 -14.07
C ILE A 109 -31.77 -6.15 -13.97
N LEU A 110 -30.95 -5.94 -15.02
CA LEU A 110 -29.98 -4.85 -15.08
C LEU A 110 -30.65 -3.48 -15.15
N GLU A 111 -31.76 -3.37 -15.87
CA GLU A 111 -32.57 -2.15 -15.91
C GLU A 111 -33.14 -1.81 -14.54
N ARG A 112 -33.70 -2.79 -13.82
CA ARG A 112 -34.19 -2.60 -12.44
C ARG A 112 -33.08 -2.22 -11.45
N MET A 113 -31.89 -2.80 -11.61
CA MET A 113 -30.73 -2.41 -10.80
C MET A 113 -30.30 -0.97 -11.10
N ALA A 114 -30.25 -0.59 -12.38
CA ALA A 114 -29.89 0.76 -12.79
C ALA A 114 -30.90 1.80 -12.31
N GLU A 115 -32.21 1.52 -12.43
CA GLU A 115 -33.29 2.36 -11.90
C GLU A 115 -33.18 2.56 -10.39
N ALA A 116 -32.90 1.49 -9.64
CA ALA A 116 -32.88 1.54 -8.17
C ALA A 116 -31.75 2.43 -7.60
N ILE A 117 -30.65 2.60 -8.34
CA ILE A 117 -29.50 3.40 -7.92
C ILE A 117 -29.27 4.64 -8.79
N ASP A 118 -30.24 5.02 -9.63
CA ASP A 118 -30.18 6.17 -10.56
C ASP A 118 -28.92 6.12 -11.45
N PHE A 119 -28.64 4.94 -12.01
CA PHE A 119 -27.53 4.68 -12.92
C PHE A 119 -28.02 4.73 -14.38
N ALA A 120 -27.15 5.11 -15.31
CA ALA A 120 -27.51 5.21 -16.74
C ALA A 120 -28.12 3.90 -17.23
N SER A 121 -29.20 3.94 -18.03
CA SER A 121 -29.90 2.74 -18.53
C SER A 121 -29.01 1.89 -19.45
N PRO A 122 -29.22 0.56 -19.50
CA PRO A 122 -28.43 -0.31 -20.37
C PRO A 122 -28.66 0.00 -21.86
N PRO A 123 -27.64 -0.14 -22.73
CA PRO A 123 -27.81 0.07 -24.16
C PRO A 123 -28.79 -0.95 -24.76
N SER A 124 -29.75 -0.48 -25.56
CA SER A 124 -30.82 -1.29 -26.15
C SER A 124 -30.29 -2.36 -27.10
N SER A 125 -30.71 -3.61 -26.93
CA SER A 125 -30.41 -4.73 -27.82
C SER A 125 -31.42 -4.79 -28.98
N SER A 126 -31.40 -3.83 -29.90
CA SER A 126 -32.11 -3.95 -31.17
C SER A 126 -31.14 -3.94 -32.33
N SER A 127 -31.19 -5.01 -33.10
CA SER A 127 -30.51 -5.22 -34.36
C SER A 127 -31.15 -4.38 -35.46
N GLU A 128 -30.47 -3.34 -35.96
CA GLU A 128 -30.75 -2.79 -37.27
C GLU A 128 -29.48 -2.82 -38.14
N SER A 129 -29.64 -3.42 -39.32
CA SER A 129 -28.61 -3.67 -40.34
C SER A 129 -28.38 -2.42 -41.21
N PRO A 130 -27.22 -2.31 -41.89
CA PRO A 130 -26.77 -1.08 -42.52
C PRO A 130 -27.35 -0.90 -43.93
N LEU A 131 -27.80 0.32 -44.25
CA LEU A 131 -28.05 0.74 -45.62
C LEU A 131 -27.06 1.85 -46.01
N SER A 132 -26.41 1.61 -47.13
CA SER A 132 -25.45 2.44 -47.85
C SER A 132 -25.92 3.88 -48.03
N GLU A 133 -25.00 4.84 -47.88
CA GLU A 133 -24.99 5.98 -48.80
C GLU A 133 -23.58 6.49 -49.12
N LYS A 134 -23.34 6.46 -50.42
CA LYS A 134 -22.25 6.94 -51.28
C LYS A 134 -21.40 8.10 -50.77
N LEU A 135 -20.10 7.91 -51.00
CA LEU A 135 -19.09 8.92 -51.33
C LEU A 135 -19.66 10.13 -52.09
N LEU A 136 -19.48 11.31 -51.53
CA LEU A 136 -19.35 12.58 -52.26
C LEU A 136 -18.56 13.56 -51.40
N PHE A 137 -17.28 13.72 -51.73
CA PHE A 137 -16.53 14.92 -51.37
C PHE A 137 -16.97 16.06 -52.29
N PRO A 138 -16.98 17.30 -51.78
CA PRO A 138 -16.08 18.27 -52.40
C PRO A 138 -15.30 19.12 -51.38
N HIS A 139 -14.08 19.45 -51.78
CA HIS A 139 -13.12 20.31 -51.08
C HIS A 139 -13.62 21.73 -50.76
N ARG A 140 -13.35 22.21 -49.53
CA ARG A 140 -12.70 23.51 -49.25
C ARG A 140 -12.24 23.62 -47.76
N PRO A 141 -11.05 24.19 -47.44
CA PRO A 141 -10.56 24.43 -46.06
C PRO A 141 -10.91 25.87 -45.58
N PRO A 142 -10.52 26.38 -44.38
CA PRO A 142 -9.96 25.77 -43.15
C PRO A 142 -10.68 26.21 -41.83
N THR A 143 -10.14 25.77 -40.68
CA THR A 143 -10.11 26.41 -39.34
C THR A 143 -10.93 25.81 -38.17
N HIS A 144 -10.21 25.74 -37.05
CA HIS A 144 -10.61 25.66 -35.63
C HIS A 144 -10.96 24.32 -34.97
N ARG A 145 -10.03 23.96 -34.05
CA ARG A 145 -10.21 23.35 -32.72
C ARG A 145 -10.72 21.90 -32.68
N SER A 146 -9.79 20.96 -32.81
CA SER A 146 -9.94 19.64 -32.19
C SER A 146 -9.58 19.72 -30.71
N ASN A 147 -10.60 19.79 -29.85
CA ASN A 147 -10.48 19.40 -28.45
C ASN A 147 -10.18 17.90 -28.41
N ALA A 148 -8.91 17.56 -28.18
CA ALA A 148 -8.53 16.21 -27.80
C ALA A 148 -9.14 15.89 -26.44
N PHE A 149 -9.79 14.72 -26.33
CA PHE A 149 -10.17 14.09 -25.07
C PHE A 149 -8.92 13.99 -24.17
N LYS A 150 -8.72 14.97 -23.29
CA LYS A 150 -7.80 14.85 -22.17
C LYS A 150 -8.42 13.87 -21.19
N ASN A 151 -7.74 12.75 -20.93
CA ASN A 151 -8.00 11.91 -19.76
C ASN A 151 -7.91 12.80 -18.51
N GLU A 152 -9.06 13.20 -17.94
CA GLU A 152 -9.13 14.02 -16.72
C GLU A 152 -8.41 13.37 -15.54
N VAL A 153 -8.22 12.04 -15.56
CA VAL A 153 -7.49 11.26 -14.55
C VAL A 153 -5.97 11.40 -14.69
N ASP A 154 -5.43 11.43 -15.91
CA ASP A 154 -4.00 11.68 -16.13
C ASP A 154 -3.65 13.14 -15.78
N HIS A 155 -4.59 14.07 -15.99
CA HIS A 155 -4.47 15.46 -15.55
C HIS A 155 -4.54 15.59 -14.02
N PHE A 156 -5.33 14.77 -13.33
CA PHE A 156 -5.45 14.78 -11.86
C PHE A 156 -4.17 14.28 -11.18
N ILE A 157 -3.53 13.22 -11.70
CA ILE A 157 -2.25 12.72 -11.16
C ILE A 157 -1.12 13.70 -11.43
N TRP A 158 -1.13 14.37 -12.60
CA TRP A 158 -0.14 15.40 -12.93
C TRP A 158 -0.34 16.69 -12.10
N MET A 159 -1.58 17.10 -11.84
CA MET A 159 -1.90 18.28 -11.00
C MET A 159 -1.69 18.02 -9.50
N ASN A 160 -1.97 16.82 -9.01
CA ASN A 160 -1.88 16.51 -7.57
C ASN A 160 -0.55 15.87 -7.15
N GLY A 161 0.31 15.52 -8.10
CA GLY A 161 1.69 15.08 -7.84
C GLY A 161 2.64 16.20 -7.43
N TRP A 162 2.20 17.46 -7.49
CA TRP A 162 3.01 18.65 -7.19
C TRP A 162 2.23 19.62 -6.30
N GLY A 163 1.82 19.11 -5.14
CA GLY A 163 1.27 19.91 -4.05
C GLY A 163 2.25 20.02 -2.89
N SER A 164 3.46 20.52 -3.13
CA SER A 164 4.21 21.12 -2.01
C SER A 164 3.44 22.39 -1.66
N HIS A 165 2.51 22.29 -0.71
CA HIS A 165 1.90 23.46 -0.10
C HIS A 165 3.02 24.25 0.58
N THR A 166 3.63 25.16 -0.18
CA THR A 166 4.52 26.20 0.31
C THR A 166 3.69 27.25 1.05
N TYR A 167 3.12 26.85 2.18
CA TYR A 167 2.78 27.82 3.20
C TYR A 167 4.09 28.26 3.85
N SER A 168 4.39 29.55 3.72
CA SER A 168 5.50 30.16 4.45
C SER A 168 5.30 29.92 5.95
N PRO A 169 6.23 29.25 6.67
CA PRO A 169 6.03 28.93 8.08
C PRO A 169 6.07 30.19 8.94
N SER A 170 4.95 30.56 9.55
CA SER A 170 5.04 31.37 10.77
C SER A 170 5.49 30.45 11.92
N SER A 171 6.21 31.00 12.89
CA SER A 171 6.57 30.30 14.13
C SER A 171 5.35 29.73 14.88
N MET A 172 4.13 30.18 14.54
CA MET A 172 2.86 29.73 15.14
C MET A 172 2.47 28.30 14.76
N ASN A 173 3.01 27.72 13.70
CA ASN A 173 2.76 26.32 13.35
C ASN A 173 3.64 25.33 14.13
N ARG A 174 4.45 25.81 15.09
CA ARG A 174 5.08 24.96 16.13
C ARG A 174 4.26 24.89 17.42
N ASP A 175 3.30 25.81 17.58
CA ASP A 175 2.34 25.80 18.68
C ASP A 175 1.25 24.78 18.36
N VAL A 176 1.20 23.73 19.18
CA VAL A 176 0.28 22.61 18.99
C VAL A 176 -1.17 23.07 19.14
N LEU A 177 -1.46 23.93 20.12
CA LEU A 177 -2.82 24.40 20.38
C LEU A 177 -3.29 25.34 19.27
N HIS A 178 -2.43 26.22 18.78
CA HIS A 178 -2.73 27.08 17.64
C HIS A 178 -3.05 26.26 16.38
N PHE A 179 -2.25 25.24 16.09
CA PHE A 179 -2.52 24.33 14.97
C PHE A 179 -3.87 23.63 15.12
N LEU A 180 -4.15 23.03 16.29
CA LEU A 180 -5.39 22.28 16.53
C LEU A 180 -6.64 23.14 16.43
N LYS A 181 -6.60 24.41 16.88
CA LYS A 181 -7.72 25.35 16.78
C LYS A 181 -8.07 25.71 15.32
N ASN A 182 -7.08 25.69 14.43
CA ASN A 182 -7.24 26.05 13.03
C ASN A 182 -7.35 24.82 12.11
N MET A 183 -7.33 23.61 12.68
CA MET A 183 -7.41 22.36 11.93
C MET A 183 -8.87 21.96 11.69
N ASP A 184 -9.15 21.51 10.46
CA ASP A 184 -10.42 20.88 10.12
C ASP A 184 -10.37 19.38 10.50
N PHE A 185 -11.12 19.01 11.53
CA PHE A 185 -11.16 17.64 12.06
C PHE A 185 -11.85 16.66 11.10
N ASP A 186 -12.67 17.12 10.15
CA ASP A 186 -13.26 16.23 9.14
C ASP A 186 -12.19 15.65 8.21
N GLN A 187 -11.06 16.36 8.01
CA GLN A 187 -9.93 15.85 7.25
C GLN A 187 -9.31 14.61 7.87
N ILE A 188 -9.29 14.49 9.21
CA ILE A 188 -8.78 13.29 9.89
C ILE A 188 -9.60 12.07 9.47
N LYS A 189 -10.93 12.20 9.50
CA LYS A 189 -11.85 11.11 9.12
C LYS A 189 -11.69 10.74 7.65
N GLN A 190 -11.59 11.73 6.76
CA GLN A 190 -11.37 11.51 5.33
C GLN A 190 -10.04 10.80 5.03
N ARG A 191 -8.95 11.18 5.72
CA ARG A 191 -7.64 10.53 5.55
C ARG A 191 -7.60 9.11 6.12
N LYS A 192 -8.26 8.88 7.27
CA LYS A 192 -8.46 7.53 7.82
C LYS A 192 -9.21 6.63 6.83
N LEU A 193 -10.28 7.13 6.19
CA LEU A 193 -11.00 6.39 5.13
C LEU A 193 -10.11 6.14 3.90
N SER A 194 -9.41 7.17 3.42
CA SER A 194 -8.50 7.04 2.27
C SER A 194 -7.39 6.00 2.52
N ARG A 195 -6.90 5.88 3.76
CA ARG A 195 -5.94 4.84 4.17
C ARG A 195 -6.54 3.44 4.08
N ILE A 196 -7.79 3.27 4.47
CA ILE A 196 -8.50 1.99 4.35
C ILE A 196 -8.61 1.61 2.86
N ASP A 197 -9.00 2.57 2.01
CA ASP A 197 -9.09 2.36 0.57
C ASP A 197 -7.73 2.01 -0.08
N ALA A 198 -6.66 2.70 0.33
CA ALA A 198 -5.29 2.40 -0.12
C ALA A 198 -4.87 0.98 0.29
N THR A 199 -5.15 0.60 1.53
CA THR A 199 -4.83 -0.74 2.07
C THR A 199 -5.60 -1.83 1.33
N ALA A 200 -6.89 -1.60 1.08
CA ALA A 200 -7.73 -2.51 0.31
C ALA A 200 -7.22 -2.65 -1.13
N SER A 201 -6.89 -1.52 -1.78
CA SER A 201 -6.36 -1.50 -3.14
C SER A 201 -5.02 -2.23 -3.24
N ALA A 202 -4.13 -2.04 -2.25
CA ALA A 202 -2.85 -2.75 -2.17
C ALA A 202 -3.05 -4.26 -2.03
N LEU A 203 -4.02 -4.68 -1.21
CA LEU A 203 -4.34 -6.10 -1.05
C LEU A 203 -4.85 -6.72 -2.35
N VAL A 204 -5.73 -6.02 -3.08
CA VAL A 204 -6.26 -6.50 -4.38
C VAL A 204 -5.13 -6.60 -5.40
N ALA A 205 -4.33 -5.54 -5.56
CA ALA A 205 -3.20 -5.55 -6.50
C ALA A 205 -2.19 -6.65 -6.14
N ARG A 206 -1.87 -6.81 -4.85
CA ARG A 206 -0.95 -7.85 -4.37
C ARG A 206 -1.48 -9.25 -4.70
N ARG A 207 -2.78 -9.49 -4.55
CA ARG A 207 -3.40 -10.79 -4.88
C ARG A 207 -3.47 -11.05 -6.38
N ALA A 208 -3.77 -10.03 -7.18
CA ALA A 208 -3.84 -10.14 -8.63
C ALA A 208 -2.49 -10.61 -9.21
N PHE A 209 -1.41 -9.91 -8.86
CA PHE A 209 -0.06 -10.23 -9.34
C PHE A 209 0.69 -11.28 -8.49
N LYS A 210 0.16 -11.61 -7.31
CA LYS A 210 0.81 -12.50 -6.31
C LYS A 210 2.19 -12.01 -5.86
N PHE A 211 2.35 -10.70 -5.66
CA PHE A 211 3.56 -10.15 -5.04
C PHE A 211 3.67 -10.58 -3.56
N LEU A 212 4.90 -10.67 -3.06
CA LEU A 212 5.15 -10.86 -1.62
C LEU A 212 4.61 -9.65 -0.83
N ALA A 213 4.95 -8.44 -1.28
CA ALA A 213 4.53 -7.16 -0.70
C ALA A 213 4.47 -6.07 -1.79
N ILE A 214 3.75 -4.99 -1.50
CA ILE A 214 3.74 -3.76 -2.31
C ILE A 214 4.06 -2.60 -1.37
N ASP A 215 5.15 -1.91 -1.65
CA ASP A 215 5.67 -0.81 -0.85
C ASP A 215 5.71 0.49 -1.69
N GLY A 216 5.49 1.63 -1.05
CA GLY A 216 5.64 2.95 -1.65
C GLY A 216 6.68 3.77 -0.89
N THR A 217 7.71 4.28 -1.57
CA THR A 217 8.79 5.07 -0.93
C THR A 217 9.06 6.35 -1.69
N GLY A 218 9.35 7.45 -0.98
CA GLY A 218 9.73 8.72 -1.61
C GLY A 218 8.62 9.42 -2.39
N LEU A 219 7.38 8.93 -2.31
CA LEU A 219 6.27 9.41 -3.14
C LEU A 219 5.74 10.77 -2.69
N GLY A 220 5.73 11.05 -1.38
CA GLY A 220 5.05 12.23 -0.82
C GLY A 220 3.56 12.25 -1.14
N TRP A 221 2.96 11.08 -1.35
CA TRP A 221 1.58 10.92 -1.80
C TRP A 221 0.62 10.70 -0.64
N SER A 222 -0.55 11.31 -0.75
CA SER A 222 -1.68 10.96 0.11
C SER A 222 -2.12 9.52 -0.11
N SER A 223 -2.73 8.92 0.92
CA SER A 223 -3.34 7.59 0.84
C SER A 223 -4.31 7.48 -0.35
N SER A 224 -5.06 8.54 -0.67
CA SER A 224 -6.01 8.57 -1.78
C SER A 224 -5.30 8.44 -3.14
N SER A 225 -4.19 9.16 -3.34
CA SER A 225 -3.38 9.07 -4.56
C SER A 225 -2.78 7.68 -4.75
N LEU A 226 -2.30 7.07 -3.66
CA LEU A 226 -1.80 5.70 -3.68
C LEU A 226 -2.91 4.70 -4.04
N ALA A 227 -4.11 4.84 -3.47
CA ALA A 227 -5.26 3.99 -3.79
C ALA A 227 -5.61 4.04 -5.29
N ILE A 228 -5.61 5.24 -5.88
CA ILE A 228 -5.85 5.43 -7.32
C ILE A 228 -4.77 4.71 -8.14
N CYS A 229 -3.49 4.90 -7.80
CA CYS A 229 -2.38 4.26 -8.50
C CYS A 229 -2.49 2.73 -8.45
N LEU A 230 -2.81 2.17 -7.29
CA LEU A 230 -2.99 0.72 -7.11
C LEU A 230 -4.22 0.20 -7.84
N SER A 231 -5.31 0.97 -7.89
CA SER A 231 -6.48 0.63 -8.72
C SER A 231 -6.12 0.59 -10.20
N ARG A 232 -5.28 1.51 -10.71
CA ARG A 232 -4.79 1.46 -12.10
C ARG A 232 -3.96 0.23 -12.36
N LEU A 233 -3.10 -0.14 -11.41
CA LEU A 233 -2.28 -1.34 -11.51
C LEU A 233 -3.16 -2.61 -11.55
N THR A 234 -4.22 -2.68 -10.76
CA THR A 234 -5.20 -3.77 -10.82
C THR A 234 -5.92 -3.81 -12.17
N SER A 235 -6.38 -2.66 -12.68
CA SER A 235 -7.02 -2.61 -14.01
C SER A 235 -6.06 -3.04 -15.13
N LEU A 236 -4.78 -2.68 -15.03
CA LEU A 236 -3.75 -3.17 -15.96
C LEU A 236 -3.67 -4.70 -15.96
N HIS A 237 -3.74 -5.33 -14.78
CA HIS A 237 -3.78 -6.79 -14.68
C HIS A 237 -5.01 -7.36 -15.37
N GLU A 238 -6.20 -6.84 -15.06
CA GLU A 238 -7.47 -7.31 -15.63
C GLU A 238 -7.49 -7.20 -17.16
N GLU A 239 -6.90 -6.14 -17.73
CA GLU A 239 -6.88 -5.90 -19.18
C GLU A 239 -5.77 -6.66 -19.91
N HIS A 240 -4.63 -6.91 -19.24
CA HIS A 240 -3.40 -7.36 -19.90
C HIS A 240 -2.70 -8.55 -19.25
N HIS A 241 -3.35 -9.29 -18.34
CA HIS A 241 -2.73 -10.45 -17.69
C HIS A 241 -2.14 -11.47 -18.67
N SER A 242 -2.68 -11.57 -19.90
CA SER A 242 -2.28 -12.57 -20.90
C SER A 242 -0.98 -12.20 -21.59
N ARG A 243 -0.51 -10.97 -21.41
CA ARG A 243 0.78 -10.48 -21.90
C ARG A 243 1.90 -10.71 -20.88
N LEU A 244 1.57 -11.07 -19.65
CA LEU A 244 2.55 -11.42 -18.63
C LEU A 244 3.05 -12.84 -18.92
N GLN A 245 4.37 -13.04 -18.81
CA GLN A 245 4.97 -14.34 -19.06
C GLN A 245 4.75 -15.32 -17.90
N ILE A 246 4.48 -14.79 -16.71
CA ILE A 246 4.39 -15.54 -15.45
C ILE A 246 3.01 -15.41 -14.82
N ASN A 247 2.59 -16.48 -14.13
CA ASN A 247 1.31 -16.53 -13.41
C ASN A 247 1.39 -16.05 -11.96
N SER A 248 2.60 -15.75 -11.47
CA SER A 248 2.87 -15.36 -10.09
C SER A 248 4.20 -14.65 -9.98
N PHE A 249 4.20 -13.43 -9.44
CA PHE A 249 5.45 -12.70 -9.17
C PHE A 249 6.12 -13.12 -7.85
N TYR A 250 5.52 -13.97 -7.02
CA TYR A 250 6.15 -14.42 -5.78
C TYR A 250 7.52 -15.10 -6.03
N PRO A 251 8.62 -14.66 -5.36
CA PRO A 251 8.65 -13.87 -4.13
C PRO A 251 9.00 -12.38 -4.31
N PHE A 252 8.87 -11.81 -5.51
CA PHE A 252 9.14 -10.38 -5.73
C PHE A 252 8.25 -9.49 -4.87
N ARG A 253 8.84 -8.38 -4.41
CA ARG A 253 8.14 -7.21 -3.87
C ARG A 253 8.00 -6.16 -4.95
N LEU A 254 6.88 -5.46 -4.98
CA LEU A 254 6.69 -4.31 -5.83
C LEU A 254 7.02 -3.03 -5.06
N LEU A 255 7.88 -2.19 -5.61
CA LEU A 255 8.22 -0.88 -5.06
C LEU A 255 7.74 0.22 -6.00
N LEU A 256 6.86 1.07 -5.50
CA LEU A 256 6.45 2.31 -6.14
C LEU A 256 7.35 3.44 -5.62
N SER A 257 8.21 4.00 -6.48
CA SER A 257 9.03 5.16 -6.10
C SER A 257 9.18 6.13 -7.28
N SER A 258 9.29 7.41 -6.96
CA SER A 258 9.55 8.51 -7.90
C SER A 258 11.03 8.60 -8.30
N ASP A 259 11.91 7.87 -7.62
CA ASP A 259 13.35 7.91 -7.84
C ASP A 259 13.72 7.32 -9.20
N GLU A 260 14.80 7.83 -9.81
CA GLU A 260 15.37 7.21 -10.99
C GLU A 260 16.09 5.92 -10.61
N PHE A 261 15.58 4.78 -11.11
CA PHE A 261 16.19 3.49 -10.85
C PHE A 261 17.17 3.10 -11.95
N ARG A 262 18.39 2.70 -11.56
CA ARG A 262 19.36 2.06 -12.47
C ARG A 262 18.84 0.72 -13.02
N ARG A 263 18.09 -0.02 -12.20
CA ARG A 263 17.49 -1.32 -12.54
C ARG A 263 16.04 -1.37 -12.06
N LYS A 264 15.12 -1.59 -13.00
CA LYS A 264 13.69 -1.76 -12.72
C LYS A 264 13.36 -3.12 -12.11
N VAL A 265 14.09 -4.16 -12.49
CA VAL A 265 13.99 -5.50 -11.89
C VAL A 265 15.32 -5.80 -11.21
N ASP A 266 15.27 -6.11 -9.92
CA ASP A 266 16.44 -6.34 -9.07
C ASP A 266 16.31 -7.72 -8.43
N LEU A 267 17.06 -8.68 -8.98
CA LEU A 267 17.00 -10.07 -8.59
C LEU A 267 17.62 -10.31 -7.21
N PHE A 268 18.67 -9.55 -6.85
CA PHE A 268 19.30 -9.63 -5.53
C PHE A 268 18.35 -9.11 -4.44
N ALA A 269 17.72 -7.96 -4.69
CA ALA A 269 16.72 -7.42 -3.75
C ALA A 269 15.39 -8.17 -3.77
N GLY A 270 15.12 -8.99 -4.79
CA GLY A 270 13.79 -9.52 -5.09
C GLY A 270 12.75 -8.41 -5.22
N THR A 271 13.09 -7.31 -5.90
CA THR A 271 12.23 -6.13 -6.00
C THR A 271 12.02 -5.71 -7.45
N ILE A 272 10.77 -5.41 -7.81
CA ILE A 272 10.40 -4.76 -9.06
C ILE A 272 10.02 -3.32 -8.74
N ARG A 273 10.63 -2.36 -9.44
CA ARG A 273 10.46 -0.93 -9.21
C ARG A 273 9.67 -0.34 -10.36
N LEU A 274 8.53 0.27 -10.04
CA LEU A 274 7.73 1.02 -11.00
C LEU A 274 7.73 2.49 -10.61
N ASN A 275 7.95 3.35 -11.60
CA ASN A 275 7.76 4.78 -11.40
C ASN A 275 6.28 5.10 -11.56
N PRO A 276 5.61 5.66 -10.54
CA PRO A 276 4.18 5.89 -10.61
C PRO A 276 3.73 6.98 -11.60
N ALA A 277 4.67 7.83 -12.07
CA ALA A 277 4.41 8.79 -13.15
C ALA A 277 4.48 8.15 -14.55
N SER A 278 4.95 6.90 -14.66
CA SER A 278 4.96 6.17 -15.92
C SER A 278 3.55 5.75 -16.36
N THR A 279 3.42 5.51 -17.66
CA THR A 279 2.17 5.02 -18.25
C THR A 279 1.93 3.56 -17.90
N ALA A 280 0.67 3.12 -17.99
CA ALA A 280 0.29 1.73 -17.78
C ALA A 280 1.05 0.76 -18.71
N LEU A 281 1.32 1.16 -19.96
CA LEU A 281 2.12 0.36 -20.90
C LEU A 281 3.57 0.23 -20.45
N GLN A 282 4.19 1.29 -19.94
CA GLN A 282 5.56 1.22 -19.40
C GLN A 282 5.66 0.33 -18.16
N TRP A 283 4.62 0.30 -17.32
CA TRP A 283 4.52 -0.67 -16.23
C TRP A 283 4.39 -2.08 -16.76
N LEU A 284 3.51 -2.29 -17.74
CA LEU A 284 3.31 -3.59 -18.37
C LEU A 284 4.59 -4.12 -18.99
N ASP A 285 5.35 -3.29 -19.71
CA ASP A 285 6.62 -3.69 -20.33
C ASP A 285 7.64 -4.14 -19.26
N THR A 286 7.66 -3.46 -18.11
CA THR A 286 8.53 -3.82 -16.98
C THR A 286 8.09 -5.12 -16.30
N LEU A 287 6.78 -5.35 -16.18
CA LEU A 287 6.23 -6.56 -15.57
C LEU A 287 6.33 -7.76 -16.52
N ALA A 288 6.14 -7.54 -17.82
CA ALA A 288 6.24 -8.56 -18.86
C ALA A 288 7.68 -8.94 -19.19
N SER A 289 8.67 -8.17 -18.74
CA SER A 289 10.09 -8.55 -18.88
C SER A 289 10.55 -9.57 -17.84
N VAL A 290 9.74 -9.85 -16.81
CA VAL A 290 10.08 -10.83 -15.76
C VAL A 290 9.68 -12.22 -16.23
N SER A 291 10.64 -13.16 -16.20
CA SER A 291 10.42 -14.55 -16.60
C SER A 291 10.32 -15.52 -15.41
N ASP A 292 9.95 -16.78 -15.68
CA ASP A 292 9.95 -17.83 -14.65
C ASP A 292 11.37 -18.16 -14.16
N GLU A 293 12.39 -17.97 -15.00
CA GLU A 293 13.80 -18.07 -14.62
C GLU A 293 14.18 -16.98 -13.60
N ASP A 294 13.76 -15.73 -13.82
CA ASP A 294 14.00 -14.64 -12.87
C ASP A 294 13.40 -14.95 -11.49
N VAL A 295 12.15 -15.43 -11.47
CA VAL A 295 11.47 -15.84 -10.23
C VAL A 295 12.23 -16.96 -9.52
N SER A 296 12.76 -17.92 -10.28
CA SER A 296 13.56 -19.03 -9.75
C SER A 296 14.90 -18.53 -9.19
N MET A 297 15.56 -17.61 -9.88
CA MET A 297 16.80 -16.99 -9.44
C MET A 297 16.64 -16.19 -8.15
N VAL A 298 15.56 -15.43 -7.98
CA VAL A 298 15.29 -14.72 -6.72
C VAL A 298 15.16 -15.70 -5.55
N LYS A 299 14.48 -16.83 -5.74
CA LYS A 299 14.35 -17.85 -4.69
C LYS A 299 15.71 -18.43 -4.30
N ILE A 300 16.57 -18.71 -5.29
CA ILE A 300 17.94 -19.18 -5.06
C ILE A 300 18.74 -18.12 -4.29
N TYR A 301 18.74 -16.87 -4.74
CA TYR A 301 19.46 -15.79 -4.07
C TYR A 301 18.96 -15.51 -2.65
N GLN A 302 17.64 -15.58 -2.40
CA GLN A 302 17.09 -15.44 -1.05
C GLN A 302 17.52 -16.61 -0.16
N HIS A 303 17.47 -17.83 -0.67
CA HIS A 303 17.88 -19.03 0.07
C HIS A 303 19.38 -18.98 0.43
N ASP A 304 20.24 -18.71 -0.55
CA ASP A 304 21.69 -18.65 -0.36
C ASP A 304 22.09 -17.50 0.55
N LEU A 305 21.45 -16.32 0.41
CA LEU A 305 21.68 -15.21 1.32
C LEU A 305 21.32 -15.59 2.76
N MET A 306 20.14 -16.18 2.99
CA MET A 306 19.72 -16.56 4.34
C MET A 306 20.65 -17.61 4.97
N ARG A 307 21.11 -18.59 4.19
CA ARG A 307 22.11 -19.56 4.64
C ARG A 307 23.40 -18.87 5.07
N ASN A 308 23.96 -18.04 4.19
CA ASN A 308 25.24 -17.37 4.42
C ASN A 308 25.14 -16.34 5.58
N ILE A 309 24.02 -15.61 5.72
CA ILE A 309 23.75 -14.75 6.88
C ILE A 309 23.84 -15.59 8.16
N SER A 310 23.17 -16.75 8.21
CA SER A 310 23.21 -17.59 9.41
C SER A 310 24.63 -18.04 9.76
N GLU A 311 25.46 -18.38 8.77
CA GLU A 311 26.86 -18.75 8.97
C GLU A 311 27.68 -17.59 9.53
N VAL A 312 27.52 -16.39 8.97
CA VAL A 312 28.22 -15.18 9.42
C VAL A 312 27.76 -14.76 10.82
N GLU A 313 26.45 -14.78 11.10
CA GLU A 313 25.89 -14.46 12.42
C GLU A 313 26.37 -15.45 13.48
N ASN A 314 26.49 -16.74 13.14
CA ASN A 314 27.07 -17.75 14.02
C ASN A 314 28.57 -17.50 14.27
N ALA A 315 29.32 -17.10 13.24
CA ALA A 315 30.76 -16.85 13.34
C ALA A 315 31.11 -15.53 14.08
N LEU A 316 30.21 -14.55 14.06
CA LEU A 316 30.36 -13.25 14.75
C LEU A 316 29.65 -13.22 16.10
N GLY A 317 28.64 -14.07 16.31
CA GLY A 317 27.77 -14.04 17.48
C GLY A 317 26.83 -12.82 17.54
N LEU A 318 26.66 -12.10 16.43
CA LEU A 318 25.89 -10.85 16.31
C LEU A 318 25.00 -10.88 15.08
N ARG A 319 23.88 -10.17 15.15
CA ARG A 319 22.97 -10.02 14.01
C ARG A 319 23.59 -9.13 12.93
N VAL A 320 23.47 -9.52 11.67
CA VAL A 320 23.98 -8.76 10.53
C VAL A 320 22.82 -8.23 9.69
N VAL A 321 22.88 -6.95 9.31
CA VAL A 321 21.86 -6.31 8.48
C VAL A 321 22.47 -5.48 7.37
N LYS A 322 21.73 -5.34 6.27
CA LYS A 322 22.11 -4.44 5.18
C LYS A 322 21.95 -2.99 5.61
N GLY A 323 22.97 -2.19 5.35
CA GLY A 323 22.96 -0.74 5.48
C GLY A 323 22.20 -0.04 4.35
N HIS A 324 22.03 1.28 4.49
CA HIS A 324 21.32 2.07 3.51
C HIS A 324 22.17 2.40 2.28
N THR A 325 23.49 2.54 2.45
CA THR A 325 24.42 2.90 1.37
C THR A 325 24.87 1.70 0.55
N CYS A 326 24.85 0.49 1.12
CA CYS A 326 25.21 -0.74 0.44
C CYS A 326 24.09 -1.18 -0.51
N ASP A 327 24.40 -1.39 -1.78
CA ASP A 327 23.41 -1.92 -2.71
C ASP A 327 23.16 -3.44 -2.48
N PRO A 328 22.00 -3.98 -2.88
CA PRO A 328 21.67 -5.39 -2.67
C PRO A 328 22.69 -6.37 -3.26
N GLU A 329 23.25 -6.09 -4.44
CA GLU A 329 24.24 -6.96 -5.08
C GLU A 329 25.56 -6.96 -4.32
N GLU A 330 26.04 -5.78 -3.92
CA GLU A 330 27.22 -5.63 -3.05
C GLU A 330 27.04 -6.35 -1.71
N TYR A 331 25.87 -6.22 -1.08
CA TYR A 331 25.56 -6.90 0.18
C TYR A 331 25.58 -8.42 0.04
N HIS A 332 24.95 -8.97 -1.02
CA HIS A 332 24.96 -10.41 -1.27
C HIS A 332 26.38 -10.94 -1.43
N ARG A 333 27.22 -10.29 -2.25
CA ARG A 333 28.62 -10.69 -2.46
C ARG A 333 29.44 -10.65 -1.17
N CYS A 334 29.26 -9.59 -0.38
CA CYS A 334 29.94 -9.46 0.91
C CYS A 334 29.57 -10.62 1.85
N ILE A 335 28.27 -10.89 2.01
CA ILE A 335 27.79 -11.98 2.88
C ILE A 335 28.26 -13.35 2.38
N GLU A 336 28.26 -13.58 1.07
CA GLU A 336 28.78 -14.83 0.47
C GLU A 336 30.26 -15.03 0.77
N GLN A 337 31.08 -13.99 0.60
CA GLN A 337 32.50 -14.03 0.95
C GLN A 337 32.70 -14.32 2.43
N LEU A 338 31.99 -13.60 3.31
CA LEU A 338 32.09 -13.78 4.76
C LEU A 338 31.60 -15.17 5.22
N GLY A 339 30.58 -15.73 4.57
CA GLY A 339 30.11 -17.09 4.81
C GLY A 339 31.18 -18.13 4.46
N PHE A 340 31.84 -17.97 3.30
CA PHE A 340 32.96 -18.83 2.90
C PHE A 340 34.14 -18.75 3.89
N GLU A 341 34.52 -17.54 4.32
CA GLU A 341 35.56 -17.33 5.33
C GLU A 341 35.20 -17.95 6.69
N SER A 342 33.92 -17.92 7.05
CA SER A 342 33.40 -18.50 8.30
C SER A 342 33.50 -20.03 8.30
N ASN A 343 33.17 -20.67 7.18
CA ASN A 343 33.29 -22.13 7.03
C ASN A 343 34.77 -22.58 6.98
N GLY A 344 35.65 -21.80 6.35
CA GLY A 344 37.09 -22.10 6.29
C GLY A 344 37.81 -21.98 7.64
N ASN A 345 37.34 -21.10 8.53
CA ASN A 345 37.95 -20.87 9.85
C ASN A 345 37.48 -21.84 10.94
N SER A 346 36.55 -22.75 10.66
CA SER A 346 36.03 -23.70 11.66
C SER A 346 37.05 -24.74 12.16
N ASN A 347 38.27 -24.74 11.60
CA ASN A 347 39.40 -25.59 12.02
C ASN A 347 40.40 -24.91 12.99
N ASN A 348 40.25 -23.61 13.26
CA ASN A 348 41.07 -22.92 14.27
C ASN A 348 40.19 -22.52 15.45
N GLY A 349 40.43 -23.16 16.60
CA GLY A 349 39.63 -23.08 17.82
C GLY A 349 39.57 -21.72 18.55
N ASP A 350 39.65 -20.60 17.84
CA ASP A 350 39.59 -19.23 18.39
C ASP A 350 38.15 -18.67 18.46
N GLY A 351 37.14 -19.53 18.35
CA GLY A 351 35.72 -19.17 18.46
C GLY A 351 35.24 -18.74 19.86
N LYS A 352 36.14 -18.35 20.77
CA LYS A 352 35.82 -17.97 22.15
C LYS A 352 36.41 -16.61 22.53
N ALA A 353 35.91 -15.51 21.97
CA ALA A 353 35.90 -14.20 22.64
C ALA A 353 35.24 -13.08 21.81
N LEU A 354 33.93 -13.17 21.57
CA LEU A 354 33.08 -11.97 21.41
C LEU A 354 32.03 -11.88 22.53
N LEU A 355 32.28 -12.60 23.65
CA LEU A 355 31.39 -12.74 24.81
C LEU A 355 31.16 -11.45 25.61
N SER A 356 31.84 -10.35 25.26
CA SER A 356 31.60 -9.05 25.87
C SER A 356 30.53 -8.24 25.14
N VAL A 357 30.02 -8.69 23.98
CA VAL A 357 29.09 -7.90 23.17
C VAL A 357 27.66 -8.34 23.44
N SER A 358 26.77 -7.38 23.77
CA SER A 358 25.34 -7.66 23.99
C SER A 358 24.72 -8.36 22.77
N LYS A 359 23.84 -9.35 22.98
CA LYS A 359 23.05 -9.97 21.89
C LYS A 359 22.16 -8.98 21.14
N GLN A 360 21.94 -7.79 21.70
CA GLN A 360 21.20 -6.71 21.06
C GLN A 360 22.03 -5.95 20.03
N ASN A 361 23.34 -6.19 19.97
CA ASN A 361 24.20 -5.56 18.99
C ASN A 361 23.92 -6.04 17.57
N VAL A 362 24.04 -5.09 16.65
CA VAL A 362 23.79 -5.29 15.23
C VAL A 362 24.98 -4.75 14.46
N VAL A 363 25.47 -5.59 13.55
CA VAL A 363 26.48 -5.21 12.57
C VAL A 363 25.76 -4.76 11.30
N VAL A 364 26.00 -3.54 10.85
CA VAL A 364 25.38 -2.95 9.67
C VAL A 364 26.40 -2.87 8.54
N ILE A 365 26.15 -3.59 7.44
CA ILE A 365 27.04 -3.57 6.28
C ILE A 365 26.70 -2.38 5.38
N GLU A 366 27.60 -1.41 5.34
CA GLU A 366 27.52 -0.24 4.47
C GLU A 366 28.46 -0.41 3.26
N SER A 367 28.26 0.40 2.21
CA SER A 367 29.12 0.32 1.03
C SER A 367 30.56 0.64 1.41
N ASN A 368 31.52 -0.01 0.73
CA ASN A 368 32.94 0.23 0.98
C ASN A 368 33.34 1.70 0.71
N LEU A 369 32.59 2.40 -0.14
CA LEU A 369 32.80 3.83 -0.41
C LEU A 369 32.46 4.71 0.80
N ASP A 370 31.42 4.35 1.56
CA ASP A 370 30.89 5.12 2.70
C ASP A 370 31.45 4.67 4.06
N CYS A 371 32.03 3.47 4.13
CA CYS A 371 32.52 2.89 5.37
C CYS A 371 33.78 2.03 5.17
N ARG A 372 34.93 2.66 4.89
CA ARG A 372 36.22 1.94 4.75
C ARG A 372 36.75 1.34 6.06
N GLN A 373 36.40 1.96 7.18
CA GLN A 373 36.76 1.50 8.52
C GLN A 373 35.49 1.42 9.35
N GLY A 374 35.41 0.42 10.22
CA GLY A 374 34.24 0.24 11.05
C GLY A 374 34.01 1.41 12.00
N LYS A 375 32.75 1.83 12.14
CA LYS A 375 32.34 2.99 12.92
C LYS A 375 31.16 2.68 13.81
N LEU A 376 31.15 3.27 15.00
CA LEU A 376 30.04 3.14 15.95
C LEU A 376 28.95 4.18 15.65
N ARG A 377 27.68 3.75 15.59
CA ARG A 377 26.51 4.62 15.47
C ARG A 377 25.99 5.08 16.83
N LYS A 378 25.13 6.11 16.81
CA LYS A 378 24.49 6.66 18.01
C LYS A 378 23.60 5.63 18.72
N ASP A 379 22.92 4.78 17.97
CA ASP A 379 22.08 3.69 18.48
C ASP A 379 22.89 2.48 19.00
N GLY A 380 24.22 2.57 19.00
CA GLY A 380 25.12 1.51 19.45
C GLY A 380 25.44 0.43 18.41
N SER A 381 24.80 0.47 17.23
CA SER A 381 25.12 -0.46 16.14
C SER A 381 26.48 -0.17 15.52
N ILE A 382 27.14 -1.21 15.02
CA ILE A 382 28.49 -1.13 14.45
C ILE A 382 28.36 -1.19 12.93
N ALA A 383 28.67 -0.09 12.24
CA ALA A 383 28.71 -0.07 10.79
C ALA A 383 30.08 -0.55 10.30
N ILE A 384 30.09 -1.46 9.33
CA ILE A 384 31.29 -2.00 8.68
C ILE A 384 31.19 -1.84 7.17
N GLY A 385 32.33 -1.85 6.48
CA GLY A 385 32.37 -1.82 5.02
C GLY A 385 32.15 -3.19 4.42
N SER A 386 31.47 -3.25 3.28
CA SER A 386 31.27 -4.45 2.45
C SER A 386 32.57 -5.12 2.00
N GLY A 387 33.69 -4.38 1.95
CA GLY A 387 35.00 -4.89 1.56
C GLY A 387 35.86 -5.46 2.71
N MET A 388 35.37 -5.42 3.95
CA MET A 388 36.11 -5.92 5.11
C MET A 388 36.02 -7.44 5.21
N ASN A 389 37.13 -8.09 5.56
CA ASN A 389 37.14 -9.54 5.82
C ASN A 389 36.69 -9.86 7.26
N LEU A 390 36.43 -11.14 7.55
CA LEU A 390 35.90 -11.59 8.83
C LEU A 390 36.81 -11.23 10.02
N ASN A 391 38.13 -11.27 9.84
CA ASN A 391 39.09 -10.94 10.90
C ASN A 391 39.10 -9.44 11.20
N GLU A 392 39.09 -8.58 10.17
CA GLU A 392 38.97 -7.13 10.31
C GLU A 392 37.68 -6.72 11.02
N ILE A 393 36.58 -7.40 10.69
CA ILE A 393 35.28 -7.21 11.35
C ILE A 393 35.39 -7.61 12.82
N ARG A 394 35.97 -8.76 13.14
CA ARG A 394 36.17 -9.20 14.54
C ARG A 394 37.01 -8.22 15.34
N THR A 395 38.14 -7.75 14.81
CA THR A 395 38.99 -6.75 15.47
C THR A 395 38.24 -5.44 15.70
N THR A 396 37.48 -4.99 14.70
CA THR A 396 36.64 -3.80 14.81
C THR A 396 35.60 -3.95 15.92
N ILE A 397 34.85 -5.05 15.92
CA ILE A 397 33.84 -5.31 16.96
C ILE A 397 34.49 -5.34 18.33
N ALA A 398 35.62 -6.05 18.50
CA ALA A 398 36.34 -6.10 19.77
C ALA A 398 36.76 -4.70 20.26
N SER A 399 37.21 -3.83 19.35
CA SER A 399 37.62 -2.46 19.69
C SER A 399 36.45 -1.54 20.08
N LEU A 400 35.26 -1.75 19.49
CA LEU A 400 34.08 -0.91 19.69
C LEU A 400 33.09 -1.47 20.71
N ALA A 401 33.23 -2.74 21.10
CA ALA A 401 32.31 -3.50 21.95
C ALA A 401 31.88 -2.75 23.21
N ARG A 402 32.85 -2.22 23.97
CA ARG A 402 32.56 -1.51 25.24
C ARG A 402 31.68 -0.29 25.01
N ARG A 403 32.08 0.60 24.10
CA ARG A 403 31.34 1.84 23.79
C ARG A 403 29.98 1.53 23.18
N SER A 404 29.90 0.48 22.36
CA SER A 404 28.67 0.00 21.77
C SER A 404 27.67 -0.48 22.83
N ASN A 405 28.10 -1.27 23.82
CA ASN A 405 27.24 -1.70 24.92
C ASN A 405 26.80 -0.54 25.81
N GLU A 406 27.69 0.43 26.07
CA GLU A 406 27.37 1.65 26.82
C GLU A 406 26.25 2.43 26.08
N ASN A 407 26.41 2.64 24.76
CA ASN A 407 25.39 3.30 23.94
C ASN A 407 24.06 2.53 23.90
N ILE A 408 24.09 1.19 23.76
CA ILE A 408 22.87 0.38 23.81
C ILE A 408 22.17 0.52 25.16
N SER A 409 22.93 0.50 26.25
CA SER A 409 22.36 0.62 27.60
C SER A 409 21.67 1.97 27.78
N ILE A 410 22.29 3.04 27.28
CA ILE A 410 21.70 4.39 27.23
C ILE A 410 20.45 4.41 26.36
N GLU A 411 20.48 3.82 25.17
CA GLU A 411 19.36 3.81 24.24
C GLU A 411 18.17 3.01 24.77
N VAL A 412 18.41 1.87 25.43
CA VAL A 412 17.38 1.07 26.11
C VAL A 412 16.76 1.85 27.25
N GLU A 413 17.55 2.58 28.02
CA GLU A 413 17.05 3.43 29.10
C GLU A 413 16.22 4.60 28.56
N ASN A 414 16.69 5.27 27.49
CA ASN A 414 15.94 6.32 26.81
C ASN A 414 14.62 5.80 26.24
N GLN A 415 14.62 4.59 25.66
CA GLN A 415 13.42 3.94 25.16
C GLN A 415 12.41 3.68 26.29
N LYS A 416 12.87 3.19 27.45
CA LYS A 416 12.01 2.98 28.62
C LYS A 416 11.39 4.29 29.13
N ARG A 417 12.18 5.36 29.23
CA ARG A 417 11.70 6.69 29.62
C ARG A 417 10.65 7.21 28.65
N TYR A 418 10.93 7.13 27.34
CA TYR A 418 9.98 7.48 26.30
C TYR A 418 8.66 6.70 26.45
N LEU A 419 8.71 5.37 26.61
CA LEU A 419 7.50 4.55 26.73
C LEU A 419 6.68 4.97 27.95
N ALA A 420 7.31 5.23 29.10
CA ALA A 420 6.63 5.73 30.28
C ALA A 420 5.99 7.12 30.05
N SER A 421 6.70 8.05 29.40
CA SER A 421 6.16 9.35 29.03
C SER A 421 5.00 9.24 28.03
N ALA A 422 5.09 8.32 27.07
CA ALA A 422 4.06 8.06 26.07
C ALA A 422 2.79 7.50 26.72
N ASP A 423 2.92 6.53 27.63
CA ASP A 423 1.80 5.97 28.37
C ASP A 423 1.10 7.03 29.22
N GLN A 424 1.87 7.86 29.93
CA GLN A 424 1.32 8.98 30.70
C GLN A 424 0.62 10.00 29.80
N PHE A 425 1.23 10.36 28.67
CA PHE A 425 0.66 11.29 27.70
C PHE A 425 -0.65 10.74 27.11
N MET A 426 -0.68 9.47 26.71
CA MET A 426 -1.87 8.79 26.21
C MET A 426 -3.00 8.80 27.26
N TYR A 427 -2.68 8.55 28.52
CA TYR A 427 -3.64 8.61 29.61
C TYR A 427 -4.19 10.02 29.84
N VAL A 428 -3.32 11.03 29.96
CA VAL A 428 -3.71 12.41 30.28
C VAL A 428 -4.55 13.04 29.17
N PHE A 429 -4.14 12.87 27.91
CA PHE A 429 -4.78 13.49 26.76
C PHE A 429 -5.80 12.60 26.05
N GLY A 430 -5.97 11.34 26.46
CA GLY A 430 -6.88 10.39 25.83
C GLY A 430 -6.47 10.00 24.40
N VAL A 431 -5.19 10.09 24.08
CA VAL A 431 -4.62 9.82 22.75
C VAL A 431 -4.57 8.32 22.50
N GLU A 432 -4.92 7.89 21.29
CA GLU A 432 -4.99 6.47 20.90
C GLU A 432 -3.60 5.85 20.78
N LYS A 433 -2.64 6.59 20.20
CA LYS A 433 -1.29 6.12 19.93
C LYS A 433 -0.33 7.28 19.79
N VAL A 434 0.91 7.09 20.28
CA VAL A 434 2.05 7.97 20.02
C VAL A 434 3.14 7.18 19.30
N GLY A 435 3.80 7.78 18.31
CA GLY A 435 4.92 7.14 17.61
C GLY A 435 5.86 8.11 16.93
N LYS A 436 7.03 7.63 16.53
CA LYS A 436 7.99 8.39 15.72
C LYS A 436 7.60 8.35 14.25
N VAL A 437 7.71 9.49 13.56
CA VAL A 437 7.45 9.60 12.12
C VAL A 437 8.66 9.16 11.29
N SER A 438 9.87 9.39 11.81
CA SER A 438 11.13 9.07 11.14
C SER A 438 12.06 8.32 12.08
N SER A 439 12.90 7.45 11.52
CA SER A 439 13.98 6.78 12.25
C SER A 439 15.05 7.76 12.77
N MET A 440 15.07 8.99 12.24
CA MET A 440 16.01 10.04 12.66
C MET A 440 15.65 10.69 14.01
N VAL A 441 14.41 10.52 14.48
CA VAL A 441 13.96 11.08 15.78
C VAL A 441 14.41 10.14 16.90
N THR A 442 15.18 10.68 17.85
CA THR A 442 15.68 9.90 19.00
C THR A 442 14.62 9.74 20.09
N TYR A 443 14.72 8.70 20.92
CA TYR A 443 13.80 8.54 22.05
C TYR A 443 13.89 9.68 23.07
N GLU A 444 15.05 10.32 23.18
CA GLU A 444 15.25 11.51 24.00
C GLU A 444 14.41 12.69 23.49
N GLN A 445 14.50 13.01 22.19
CA GLN A 445 13.66 14.03 21.55
C GLN A 445 12.16 13.73 21.72
N MET A 446 11.76 12.46 21.60
CA MET A 446 10.38 12.04 21.85
C MET A 446 9.95 12.33 23.30
N SER A 447 10.76 11.94 24.28
CA SER A 447 10.44 12.10 25.70
C SER A 447 10.40 13.58 26.10
N GLU A 448 11.33 14.39 25.60
CA GLU A 448 11.34 15.84 25.81
C GLU A 448 10.09 16.50 25.24
N CYS A 449 9.75 16.19 23.98
CA CYS A 449 8.55 16.70 23.32
C CYS A 449 7.28 16.40 24.13
N LEU A 450 7.12 15.16 24.59
CA LEU A 450 5.95 14.77 25.40
C LEU A 450 5.94 15.46 26.76
N SER A 451 7.11 15.61 27.38
CA SER A 451 7.27 16.28 28.67
C SER A 451 6.88 17.76 28.60
N VAL A 452 7.21 18.47 27.51
CA VAL A 452 6.80 19.87 27.30
C VAL A 452 5.29 20.03 27.35
N LEU A 453 4.54 19.11 26.72
CA LEU A 453 3.08 19.13 26.72
C LEU A 453 2.48 18.67 28.05
N LEU A 454 3.08 17.66 28.68
CA LEU A 454 2.67 17.17 30.01
C LEU A 454 2.91 18.18 31.14
N ASN A 455 3.86 19.10 30.97
CA ASN A 455 4.20 20.12 31.98
C ASN A 455 3.41 21.43 31.81
N LYS A 456 2.47 21.50 30.86
CA LYS A 456 1.55 22.64 30.74
C LYS A 456 0.61 22.73 31.96
N ASP A 457 0.03 23.90 32.15
CA ASP A 457 -0.99 24.12 33.18
C ASP A 457 -2.27 23.31 32.88
N GLU A 458 -3.08 23.08 33.92
CA GLU A 458 -4.28 22.24 33.80
C GLU A 458 -5.32 22.82 32.81
N ALA A 459 -5.35 24.14 32.63
CA ALA A 459 -6.21 24.79 31.67
C ALA A 459 -5.82 24.45 30.22
N LEU A 460 -4.53 24.59 29.86
CA LEU A 460 -4.04 24.20 28.53
C LEU A 460 -4.17 22.69 28.31
N LYS A 461 -3.89 21.88 29.33
CA LYS A 461 -4.05 20.43 29.25
C LYS A 461 -5.48 20.01 28.93
N SER A 462 -6.46 20.62 29.60
CA SER A 462 -7.87 20.36 29.36
C SER A 462 -8.28 20.70 27.93
N MET A 463 -7.82 21.84 27.40
CA MET A 463 -8.06 22.22 26.01
C MET A 463 -7.42 21.24 25.02
N LEU A 464 -6.13 20.90 25.22
CA LEU A 464 -5.43 19.96 24.37
C LEU A 464 -6.09 18.58 24.38
N ARG A 465 -6.54 18.11 25.55
CA ARG A 465 -7.30 16.85 25.68
C ARG A 465 -8.59 16.88 24.84
N GLY A 466 -9.30 18.01 24.81
CA GLY A 466 -10.50 18.16 23.99
C GLY A 466 -10.26 17.92 22.49
N TYR A 467 -9.07 18.27 21.98
CA TYR A 467 -8.72 18.10 20.56
C TYR A 467 -8.00 16.78 20.26
N LEU A 468 -7.16 16.30 21.18
CA LEU A 468 -6.28 15.15 20.96
C LEU A 468 -6.94 13.80 21.28
N ALA A 469 -8.04 13.80 22.06
CA ALA A 469 -8.70 12.58 22.46
C ALA A 469 -9.12 11.72 21.25
N GLY A 470 -8.76 10.43 21.29
CA GLY A 470 -9.04 9.45 20.23
C GLY A 470 -8.23 9.64 18.94
N GLN A 471 -7.24 10.54 18.93
CA GLN A 471 -6.35 10.74 17.78
C GLN A 471 -5.03 9.98 17.94
N SER A 472 -4.35 9.73 16.83
CA SER A 472 -2.98 9.22 16.81
C SER A 472 -2.02 10.38 16.61
N ILE A 473 -0.90 10.38 17.33
CA ILE A 473 0.12 11.43 17.25
C ILE A 473 1.44 10.86 16.73
N GLY A 474 2.00 11.53 15.73
CA GLY A 474 3.36 11.30 15.25
C GLY A 474 4.30 12.41 15.67
N ILE A 475 5.48 12.08 16.20
CA ILE A 475 6.51 13.08 16.48
C ILE A 475 7.55 13.07 15.35
N ALA A 476 7.78 14.23 14.76
CA ALA A 476 8.74 14.46 13.70
C ALA A 476 9.99 15.18 14.21
N GLY A 477 11.08 15.12 13.44
CA GLY A 477 12.36 15.72 13.83
C GLY A 477 12.34 17.25 13.86
N ASP A 478 13.45 17.83 14.33
CA ASP A 478 13.64 19.27 14.39
C ASP A 478 13.63 19.87 12.98
N GLY A 479 12.75 20.85 12.74
CA GLY A 479 12.57 21.50 11.44
C GLY A 479 11.23 21.21 10.77
N HIS A 480 10.46 20.24 11.28
CA HIS A 480 9.06 20.06 10.88
C HIS A 480 8.13 21.06 11.62
N LEU A 481 6.91 21.18 11.11
CA LEU A 481 5.83 21.93 11.74
C LEU A 481 4.67 20.98 12.08
N CYS A 482 3.75 21.45 12.90
CA CYS A 482 2.50 20.76 13.12
C CYS A 482 1.74 20.63 11.79
N HIS A 483 1.36 19.41 11.43
CA HIS A 483 0.58 19.12 10.24
C HIS A 483 -0.19 17.82 10.42
N LEU A 484 -1.15 17.57 9.54
CA LEU A 484 -1.85 16.29 9.49
C LEU A 484 -1.06 15.33 8.59
N GLY A 485 -0.83 14.11 9.05
CA GLY A 485 -0.24 13.02 8.27
C GLY A 485 -1.23 12.41 7.28
N ASP A 486 -0.73 11.71 6.26
CA ASP A 486 -1.56 11.08 5.21
C ASP A 486 -2.42 9.93 5.73
N ASP A 487 -2.09 9.41 6.91
CA ASP A 487 -2.81 8.37 7.62
C ASP A 487 -3.86 8.92 8.61
N GLY A 488 -3.96 10.25 8.70
CA GLY A 488 -4.83 10.96 9.64
C GLY A 488 -4.24 11.13 11.05
N SER A 489 -2.95 10.84 11.25
CA SER A 489 -2.25 11.17 12.50
C SER A 489 -1.90 12.65 12.58
N ILE A 490 -1.93 13.22 13.78
CA ILE A 490 -1.49 14.59 14.03
C ILE A 490 0.03 14.56 14.21
N ILE A 491 0.75 15.22 13.33
CA ILE A 491 2.21 15.28 13.37
C ILE A 491 2.63 16.53 14.12
N ILE A 492 3.49 16.35 15.13
CA ILE A 492 4.03 17.40 15.99
C ILE A 492 5.56 17.38 15.90
N PRO A 493 6.25 18.53 15.81
CA PRO A 493 7.71 18.55 15.81
C PRO A 493 8.27 18.29 17.21
N ALA A 494 9.45 17.66 17.30
CA ALA A 494 10.11 17.36 18.57
C ALA A 494 10.32 18.62 19.44
N ASN A 495 10.56 19.77 18.80
CA ASN A 495 10.70 21.08 19.45
C ASN A 495 9.40 21.89 19.53
N CYS A 496 8.25 21.22 19.70
CA CYS A 496 6.95 21.88 19.83
C CYS A 496 6.84 22.78 21.06
N SER A 497 5.91 23.74 21.00
CA SER A 497 5.60 24.67 22.09
C SER A 497 4.17 24.56 22.58
#